data_AF-A0A0G1XMI9-F1
#
_entry.id   AF-A0A0G1XMI9-F1
#
_cell.length_a   1.000
_cell.length_b   1.000
_cell.length_c   1.000
_cell.angle_alpha   90.00
_cell.angle_beta   90.00
_cell.angle_gamma   90.00
#
_symmetry.space_group_name_H-M   'P 1'
#
loop_
_entity.id
_entity.type
_entity.pdbx_description
1 polymer ?
#
loop_
_entity_poly.entity_id
_entity_poly.type
_entity_poly.pdbx_seq_one_letter_code
_entity_poly.pdbx_strand_id
1 'polypeptide(L)'
;MRLRRSGWRSLKRPKTDVSAMPGCLNVARSRLLQRSQDGYALLVSVVVIATVLVMLATVTARRVQDGFFASIDLHQATQAQALALGCAHVALLNRATDSLYAGNEIMTIQEESCTIFPITGSFIDVEASVQERYYRIHIELTADEPPAIASWERVVSF
;
A
#
# COMPACT_ATOMS: atom_id res chain seq x y z
N MET A 1 14.65 -12.17 -52.44
CA MET A 1 15.86 -12.02 -51.60
C MET A 1 16.77 -13.23 -51.80
N ARG A 2 18.06 -12.98 -52.04
CA ARG A 2 19.06 -13.96 -52.52
C ARG A 2 19.52 -14.92 -51.42
N LEU A 3 19.62 -16.19 -51.79
CA LEU A 3 20.33 -17.26 -51.09
C LEU A 3 21.83 -16.93 -50.97
N ARG A 4 22.41 -17.10 -49.78
CA ARG A 4 23.87 -17.13 -49.60
C ARG A 4 24.29 -18.42 -48.90
N ARG A 5 24.73 -19.39 -49.71
CA ARG A 5 25.53 -20.55 -49.31
C ARG A 5 26.97 -20.08 -49.06
N SER A 6 27.53 -20.40 -47.91
CA SER A 6 28.96 -20.32 -47.60
C SER A 6 29.19 -21.17 -46.36
N GLY A 7 30.14 -22.08 -46.25
CA GLY A 7 31.21 -22.53 -47.11
C GLY A 7 31.92 -23.59 -46.27
N TRP A 8 32.04 -24.80 -46.81
CA TRP A 8 32.67 -25.92 -46.13
C TRP A 8 34.18 -25.66 -45.99
N ARG A 9 34.70 -25.65 -44.75
CA ARG A 9 36.13 -25.86 -44.49
C ARG A 9 36.33 -27.26 -43.94
N SER A 10 36.82 -28.13 -44.80
CA SER A 10 37.34 -29.45 -44.47
C SER A 10 38.62 -29.29 -43.64
N LEU A 11 38.52 -29.50 -42.33
CA LEU A 11 39.68 -29.64 -41.45
C LEU A 11 40.17 -31.10 -41.50
N LYS A 12 41.32 -31.29 -42.16
CA LYS A 12 42.13 -32.51 -42.08
C LYS A 12 42.45 -32.80 -40.61
N ARG A 13 42.03 -33.98 -40.12
CA ARG A 13 42.48 -34.48 -38.83
C ARG A 13 43.88 -35.10 -38.96
N PRO A 14 44.80 -34.82 -38.03
CA PRO A 14 46.08 -35.51 -37.95
C PRO A 14 45.87 -36.96 -37.50
N LYS A 15 46.67 -37.87 -38.07
CA LYS A 15 46.81 -39.26 -37.60
C LYS A 15 47.49 -39.23 -36.24
N THR A 16 46.78 -39.62 -35.20
CA THR A 16 47.36 -39.94 -33.89
C THR A 16 47.61 -41.44 -33.83
N ASP A 17 48.89 -41.81 -33.80
CA ASP A 17 49.33 -43.16 -33.48
C ASP A 17 48.87 -43.56 -32.08
N VAL A 18 48.12 -44.67 -32.03
CA VAL A 18 47.69 -45.32 -30.80
C VAL A 18 48.79 -46.31 -30.43
N SER A 19 49.78 -45.84 -29.66
CA SER A 19 50.63 -46.74 -28.87
C SER A 19 50.03 -46.92 -27.48
N ALA A 20 49.89 -48.18 -27.10
CA ALA A 20 49.24 -48.68 -25.91
C ALA A 20 49.81 -48.08 -24.62
N MET A 21 48.91 -47.54 -23.78
CA MET A 21 49.16 -47.32 -22.35
C MET A 21 48.17 -48.19 -21.55
N PRO A 22 48.64 -49.25 -20.87
CA PRO A 22 47.82 -50.04 -19.96
C PRO A 22 47.71 -49.29 -18.62
N GLY A 23 46.78 -48.34 -18.53
CA GLY A 23 46.56 -47.58 -17.28
C GLY A 23 45.21 -46.88 -17.14
N CYS A 24 44.31 -46.99 -18.12
CA CYS A 24 43.10 -46.17 -18.18
C CYS A 24 41.80 -46.89 -17.73
N LEU A 25 41.87 -47.96 -16.94
CA LEU A 25 40.65 -48.68 -16.53
C LEU A 25 40.00 -48.17 -15.24
N ASN A 26 40.68 -47.32 -14.44
CA ASN A 26 40.14 -46.84 -13.16
C ASN A 26 39.55 -45.42 -13.18
N VAL A 27 39.68 -44.65 -14.28
CA VAL A 27 39.16 -43.26 -14.37
C VAL A 27 37.73 -43.18 -14.91
N ALA A 28 37.21 -44.24 -15.53
CA ALA A 28 35.85 -44.24 -16.07
C ALA A 28 34.77 -44.45 -14.98
N ARG A 29 35.13 -44.99 -13.82
CA ARG A 29 34.17 -45.33 -12.74
C ARG A 29 33.77 -44.11 -11.89
N SER A 30 34.61 -43.08 -11.80
CA SER A 30 34.31 -41.85 -11.04
C SER A 30 33.35 -40.89 -11.76
N ARG A 31 33.30 -40.89 -13.10
CA ARG A 31 32.44 -39.97 -13.87
C ARG A 31 30.94 -40.32 -13.84
N LEU A 32 30.59 -41.58 -13.56
CA LEU A 32 29.18 -42.01 -13.49
C LEU A 32 28.51 -41.60 -12.17
N LEU A 33 29.26 -41.56 -11.07
CA LEU A 33 28.76 -41.04 -9.78
C LEU A 33 28.59 -39.52 -9.80
N GLN A 34 29.48 -38.81 -10.49
CA GLN A 34 29.45 -37.34 -10.58
C GLN A 34 28.25 -36.82 -11.39
N ARG A 35 27.83 -37.55 -12.44
CA ARG A 35 26.65 -37.20 -13.25
C ARG A 35 25.32 -37.27 -12.47
N SER A 36 25.26 -38.07 -11.41
CA SER A 36 24.11 -38.11 -10.50
C SER A 36 24.11 -36.98 -9.46
N GLN A 37 25.31 -36.51 -9.07
CA GLN A 37 25.46 -35.37 -8.15
C GLN A 37 25.16 -34.03 -8.84
N ASP A 38 25.52 -33.88 -10.12
CA ASP A 38 25.25 -32.66 -10.89
C ASP A 38 23.75 -32.41 -11.10
N GLY A 39 22.95 -33.48 -11.28
CA GLY A 39 21.50 -33.39 -11.41
C GLY A 39 20.80 -32.99 -10.11
N TYR A 40 21.29 -33.50 -8.97
CA TYR A 40 20.78 -33.12 -7.65
C TYR A 40 21.11 -31.65 -7.33
N ALA A 41 22.31 -31.17 -7.65
CA ALA A 41 22.71 -29.77 -7.48
C ALA A 41 21.83 -28.80 -8.31
N LEU A 42 21.44 -29.20 -9.53
CA LEU A 42 20.50 -28.45 -10.35
C LEU A 42 19.10 -28.37 -9.72
N LEU A 43 18.58 -29.48 -9.20
CA LEU A 43 17.27 -29.48 -8.54
C LEU A 43 17.27 -28.62 -7.27
N VAL A 44 18.31 -28.73 -6.45
CA VAL A 44 18.43 -27.92 -5.22
C VAL A 44 18.53 -26.43 -5.56
N SER A 45 19.31 -26.05 -6.57
CA SER A 45 19.42 -24.64 -6.96
C SER A 45 18.10 -24.05 -7.48
N VAL A 46 17.34 -24.80 -8.29
CA VAL A 46 16.01 -24.39 -8.75
C VAL A 46 15.03 -24.21 -7.58
N VAL A 47 15.04 -25.13 -6.62
CA VAL A 47 14.18 -25.03 -5.43
C VAL A 47 14.55 -23.81 -4.60
N VAL A 48 15.84 -23.56 -4.36
CA VAL A 48 16.29 -22.39 -3.61
C VAL A 48 15.88 -21.09 -4.33
N ILE A 49 16.11 -20.99 -5.64
CA ILE A 49 15.70 -19.81 -6.42
C ILE A 49 14.19 -19.61 -6.35
N ALA A 50 13.40 -20.67 -6.52
CA ALA A 50 11.94 -20.60 -6.42
C ALA A 50 11.49 -20.10 -5.04
N THR A 51 12.08 -20.62 -3.95
CA THR A 51 11.74 -20.16 -2.59
C THR A 51 12.06 -18.69 -2.37
N VAL A 52 13.21 -18.21 -2.86
CA VAL A 52 13.60 -16.80 -2.78
C VAL A 52 12.62 -15.91 -3.57
N LEU A 53 12.24 -16.33 -4.78
CA LEU A 53 11.27 -15.59 -5.58
C LEU A 53 9.89 -15.51 -4.91
N VAL A 54 9.42 -16.60 -4.29
CA VAL A 54 8.17 -16.61 -3.52
C VAL A 54 8.25 -15.69 -2.30
N MET A 55 9.38 -15.69 -1.58
CA MET A 55 9.58 -14.75 -0.47
C MET A 55 9.53 -13.30 -0.93
N LEU A 56 10.20 -12.95 -2.03
CA LEU A 56 10.11 -11.59 -2.57
C LEU A 56 8.68 -11.23 -2.98
N ALA A 57 7.99 -12.11 -3.71
CA ALA A 57 6.62 -11.87 -4.16
C ALA A 57 5.64 -11.67 -2.99
N THR A 58 5.81 -12.42 -1.90
CA THR A 58 4.95 -12.27 -0.71
C THR A 58 5.21 -10.96 0.03
N VAL A 59 6.47 -10.53 0.15
CA VAL A 59 6.82 -9.25 0.76
C VAL A 59 6.28 -8.08 -0.05
N THR A 60 6.44 -8.11 -1.38
CA THR A 60 5.92 -7.03 -2.24
C THR A 60 4.40 -6.99 -2.23
N ALA A 61 3.73 -8.14 -2.29
CA ALA A 61 2.26 -8.21 -2.22
C ALA A 61 1.73 -7.60 -0.92
N ARG A 62 2.35 -7.90 0.23
CA ARG A 62 1.96 -7.30 1.52
C ARG A 62 2.13 -5.79 1.53
N ARG A 63 3.26 -5.27 1.04
CA ARG A 63 3.52 -3.82 0.96
C ARG A 63 2.50 -3.08 0.11
N VAL A 64 2.11 -3.68 -1.02
CA VAL A 64 1.10 -3.12 -1.91
C VAL A 64 -0.27 -3.09 -1.21
N GLN A 65 -0.64 -4.19 -0.56
CA GLN A 65 -1.87 -4.28 0.22
C GLN A 65 -1.93 -3.23 1.34
N ASP A 66 -0.86 -3.09 2.13
CA ASP A 66 -0.77 -2.08 3.19
C ASP A 66 -0.91 -0.65 2.64
N GLY A 67 -0.30 -0.38 1.48
CA GLY A 67 -0.41 0.92 0.79
C GLY A 67 -1.84 1.23 0.34
N PHE A 68 -2.56 0.24 -0.19
CA PHE A 68 -3.96 0.42 -0.57
C PHE A 68 -4.84 0.72 0.65
N PHE A 69 -4.70 -0.02 1.74
CA PHE A 69 -5.48 0.24 2.95
C PHE A 69 -5.18 1.62 3.55
N ALA A 70 -3.91 2.02 3.59
CA ALA A 70 -3.53 3.36 4.05
C ALA A 70 -4.14 4.48 3.19
N SER A 71 -4.25 4.27 1.87
CA SER A 71 -4.87 5.26 0.97
C SER A 71 -6.38 5.41 1.19
N ILE A 72 -7.10 4.30 1.42
CA ILE A 72 -8.54 4.31 1.68
C ILE A 72 -8.81 4.95 3.04
N ASP A 73 -8.03 4.57 4.05
CA ASP A 73 -8.06 5.13 5.39
C ASP A 73 -7.90 6.66 5.35
N LEU A 74 -6.86 7.14 4.67
CA LEU A 74 -6.60 8.55 4.52
C LEU A 74 -7.74 9.26 3.78
N HIS A 75 -8.26 8.65 2.72
CA HIS A 75 -9.37 9.23 1.96
C HIS A 75 -10.62 9.43 2.83
N GLN A 76 -11.04 8.39 3.55
CA GLN A 76 -12.17 8.46 4.47
C GLN A 76 -11.93 9.48 5.59
N ALA A 77 -10.71 9.55 6.14
CA ALA A 77 -10.37 10.52 7.16
C ALA A 77 -10.45 11.96 6.63
N THR A 78 -9.97 12.21 5.40
CA THR A 78 -10.07 13.54 4.77
C THR A 78 -11.50 13.94 4.44
N GLN A 79 -12.35 12.99 4.04
CA GLN A 79 -13.77 13.23 3.81
C GLN A 79 -14.48 13.60 5.11
N ALA A 80 -14.29 12.81 6.18
CA ALA A 80 -14.88 13.12 7.49
C ALA A 80 -14.43 14.48 8.02
N GLN A 81 -13.14 14.81 7.83
CA GLN A 81 -12.61 16.13 8.19
C GLN A 81 -13.30 17.25 7.40
N ALA A 82 -13.42 17.12 6.08
CA ALA A 82 -14.06 18.13 5.24
C ALA A 82 -15.53 18.33 5.61
N LEU A 83 -16.25 17.24 5.88
CA LEU A 83 -17.65 17.26 6.31
C LEU A 83 -17.80 17.99 7.66
N ALA A 84 -16.98 17.64 8.66
CA ALA A 84 -17.00 18.30 9.97
C ALA A 84 -16.69 19.80 9.88
N LEU A 85 -15.67 20.18 9.09
CA LEU A 85 -15.32 21.58 8.86
C LEU A 85 -16.47 22.35 8.18
N GLY A 86 -17.17 21.72 7.22
CA GLY A 86 -18.34 22.29 6.57
C GLY A 86 -19.46 22.59 7.56
N CYS A 87 -19.82 21.61 8.39
CA CYS A 87 -20.86 21.80 9.39
C CYS A 87 -20.49 22.82 10.46
N ALA A 88 -19.23 22.85 10.90
CA ALA A 88 -18.72 23.88 11.78
C ALA A 88 -18.88 25.29 11.16
N HIS A 89 -18.57 25.44 9.87
CA HIS A 89 -18.79 26.70 9.17
C HIS A 89 -20.27 27.08 9.09
N VAL A 90 -21.15 26.12 8.83
CA VAL A 90 -22.59 26.36 8.79
C VAL A 90 -23.12 26.76 10.18
N ALA A 91 -22.69 26.08 11.23
CA ALA A 91 -23.04 26.43 12.62
C ALA A 91 -22.59 27.84 12.98
N LEU A 92 -21.34 28.21 12.63
CA LEU A 92 -20.81 29.56 12.85
C LEU A 92 -21.57 30.63 12.04
N LEU A 93 -21.92 30.33 10.78
CA LEU A 93 -22.68 31.24 9.94
C LEU A 93 -24.10 31.46 10.45
N ASN A 94 -24.76 30.38 10.87
CA ASN A 94 -26.10 30.43 11.47
C ASN A 94 -26.06 31.22 12.78
N ARG A 95 -25.05 30.98 13.63
CA ARG A 95 -24.84 31.72 14.88
C ARG A 95 -24.53 33.20 14.65
N ALA A 96 -23.80 33.54 13.59
CA ALA A 96 -23.51 34.92 13.21
C ALA A 96 -24.76 35.66 12.69
N THR A 97 -25.72 34.92 12.13
CA THR A 97 -26.97 35.48 11.58
C THR A 97 -28.07 35.54 12.65
N ASP A 98 -28.12 34.55 13.53
CA ASP A 98 -29.08 34.41 14.61
C ASP A 98 -28.35 34.01 15.90
N SER A 99 -28.24 34.95 16.84
CA SER A 99 -27.62 34.73 18.15
C SER A 99 -28.40 33.76 19.04
N LEU A 100 -29.64 33.40 18.67
CA LEU A 100 -30.46 32.39 19.33
C LEU A 100 -30.36 31.00 18.68
N TYR A 101 -29.51 30.83 17.67
CA TYR A 101 -29.28 29.52 17.08
C TYR A 101 -28.71 28.55 18.13
N ALA A 102 -29.50 27.52 18.44
CA ALA A 102 -29.23 26.56 19.52
C ALA A 102 -28.51 25.29 19.04
N GLY A 103 -28.27 25.14 17.73
CA GLY A 103 -27.73 23.90 17.16
C GLY A 103 -28.70 22.72 17.29
N ASN A 104 -28.15 21.52 17.48
CA ASN A 104 -28.87 20.24 17.55
C ASN A 104 -29.52 19.79 16.23
N GLU A 105 -28.76 19.86 15.14
CA GLU A 105 -29.22 19.43 13.82
C GLU A 105 -28.30 18.36 13.24
N ILE A 106 -28.90 17.46 12.45
CA ILE A 106 -28.19 16.41 11.71
C ILE A 106 -28.31 16.74 10.23
N MET A 107 -27.17 16.98 9.59
CA MET A 107 -27.05 17.20 8.16
C MET A 107 -26.56 15.92 7.49
N THR A 108 -27.30 15.45 6.49
CA THR A 108 -26.92 14.28 5.70
C THR A 108 -26.53 14.70 4.29
N ILE A 109 -25.31 14.36 3.86
CA ILE A 109 -24.77 14.65 2.54
C ILE A 109 -24.30 13.32 1.93
N GLN A 110 -24.95 12.87 0.85
CA GLN A 110 -24.54 11.66 0.11
C GLN A 110 -24.25 10.43 0.99
N GLU A 111 -25.19 10.09 1.88
CA GLU A 111 -25.11 8.96 2.84
C GLU A 111 -24.15 9.16 4.03
N GLU A 112 -23.40 10.26 4.06
CA GLU A 112 -22.60 10.68 5.21
C GLU A 112 -23.42 11.61 6.10
N SER A 113 -23.21 11.54 7.42
CA SER A 113 -23.93 12.38 8.38
C SER A 113 -22.99 13.23 9.21
N CYS A 114 -23.47 14.42 9.51
CA CYS A 114 -22.83 15.40 10.35
C CYS A 114 -23.82 15.87 11.39
N THR A 115 -23.42 15.86 12.66
CA THR A 115 -24.24 16.29 13.77
C THR A 115 -23.62 17.55 14.37
N ILE A 116 -24.39 18.62 14.39
CA ILE A 116 -24.09 19.82 15.16
C ILE A 116 -24.79 19.65 16.50
N PHE A 117 -24.01 19.57 17.58
CA PHE A 117 -24.57 19.39 18.92
C PHE A 117 -25.26 20.68 19.41
N PRO A 118 -26.04 20.59 20.49
CA PRO A 118 -26.64 21.76 21.11
C PRO A 118 -25.56 22.76 21.53
N ILE A 119 -25.65 23.99 21.03
CA ILE A 119 -24.74 25.08 21.38
C ILE A 119 -25.14 25.59 22.76
N THR A 120 -24.21 25.50 23.71
CA THR A 120 -24.42 26.00 25.08
C THR A 120 -23.35 27.04 25.40
N GLY A 121 -23.78 28.30 25.50
CA GLY A 121 -22.87 29.43 25.66
C GLY A 121 -21.98 29.62 24.43
N SER A 122 -20.66 29.59 24.64
CA SER A 122 -19.63 29.87 23.64
C SER A 122 -19.04 28.61 22.98
N PHE A 123 -19.58 27.42 23.26
CA PHE A 123 -19.03 26.16 22.74
C PHE A 123 -19.88 25.61 21.61
N ILE A 124 -19.22 25.24 20.50
CA ILE A 124 -19.83 24.56 19.37
C ILE A 124 -19.10 23.24 19.16
N ASP A 125 -19.85 22.16 19.35
CA ASP A 125 -19.39 20.80 19.11
C ASP A 125 -19.99 20.23 17.83
N VAL A 126 -19.15 19.63 17.00
CA VAL A 126 -19.55 19.06 15.71
C VAL A 126 -18.92 17.69 15.54
N GLU A 127 -19.71 16.71 15.13
CA GLU A 127 -19.26 15.36 14.77
C GLU A 127 -19.66 15.02 13.35
N ALA A 128 -18.69 14.66 12.51
CA ALA A 128 -18.93 14.04 11.22
C ALA A 128 -18.67 12.54 11.29
N SER A 129 -19.46 11.77 10.57
CA SER A 129 -19.30 10.32 10.42
C SER A 129 -19.26 9.92 8.94
N VAL A 130 -18.17 9.27 8.52
CA VAL A 130 -17.98 8.73 7.17
C VAL A 130 -17.51 7.29 7.28
N GLN A 131 -18.32 6.32 6.84
CA GLN A 131 -17.98 4.89 6.81
C GLN A 131 -17.30 4.41 8.12
N GLU A 132 -17.97 4.65 9.26
CA GLU A 132 -17.49 4.30 10.63
C GLU A 132 -16.29 5.10 11.15
N ARG A 133 -15.83 6.12 10.42
CA ARG A 133 -14.85 7.09 10.93
C ARG A 133 -15.53 8.34 11.44
N TYR A 134 -15.13 8.73 12.65
CA TYR A 134 -15.63 9.93 13.31
C TYR A 134 -14.57 11.03 13.27
N TYR A 135 -15.00 12.24 12.94
CA TYR A 135 -14.19 13.44 13.06
C TYR A 135 -14.94 14.46 13.91
N ARG A 136 -14.35 14.78 15.06
CA ARG A 136 -14.97 15.65 16.08
C ARG A 136 -14.19 16.94 16.19
N ILE A 137 -14.92 18.05 16.23
CA ILE A 137 -14.37 19.39 16.36
C ILE A 137 -15.03 20.07 17.54
N HIS A 138 -14.21 20.66 18.41
CA HIS A 138 -14.62 21.55 19.47
C HIS A 138 -14.16 22.97 19.11
N ILE A 139 -15.11 23.91 19.15
CA ILE A 139 -14.86 25.33 18.84
C ILE A 139 -15.29 26.15 20.04
N GLU A 140 -14.37 26.97 20.54
CA GLU A 140 -14.64 27.93 21.58
C GLU A 140 -14.73 29.33 20.99
N LEU A 141 -15.77 30.06 21.35
CA LEU A 141 -15.99 31.44 20.97
C LEU A 141 -15.54 32.40 22.08
N THR A 142 -14.94 33.53 21.70
CA THR A 142 -14.52 34.59 22.63
C THR A 142 -15.62 35.60 22.90
N ALA A 143 -16.56 35.73 21.96
CA ALA A 143 -17.71 36.62 22.03
C ALA A 143 -18.86 35.98 21.23
N ASP A 144 -20.10 36.23 21.66
CA ASP A 144 -21.30 35.75 20.96
C ASP A 144 -21.69 36.65 19.78
N GLU A 145 -21.42 37.96 19.86
CA GLU A 145 -21.89 38.94 18.87
C GLU A 145 -20.85 40.05 18.63
N PRO A 146 -20.12 40.03 17.50
CA PRO A 146 -20.04 38.96 16.50
C PRO A 146 -19.28 37.73 17.03
N PRO A 147 -19.59 36.52 16.53
CA PRO A 147 -18.87 35.32 16.92
C PRO A 147 -17.40 35.41 16.52
N ALA A 148 -16.53 35.50 17.53
CA ALA A 148 -15.08 35.47 17.36
C ALA A 148 -14.55 34.12 17.81
N ILE A 149 -13.73 33.46 16.99
CA ILE A 149 -13.19 32.14 17.30
C ILE A 149 -11.99 32.33 18.26
N ALA A 150 -12.09 31.77 19.46
CA ALA A 150 -11.00 31.71 20.42
C ALA A 150 -10.08 30.51 20.14
N SER A 151 -10.68 29.34 19.94
CA SER A 151 -9.95 28.11 19.67
C SER A 151 -10.71 27.21 18.69
N TRP A 152 -9.95 26.43 17.92
CA TRP A 152 -10.47 25.41 17.01
C TRP A 152 -9.62 24.18 17.17
N GLU A 153 -10.18 23.13 17.78
CA GLU A 153 -9.42 21.91 18.03
C GLU A 153 -10.18 20.66 17.61
N ARG A 154 -9.40 19.65 17.24
CA ARG A 154 -9.91 18.31 17.00
C ARG A 154 -9.86 17.55 18.32
N VAL A 155 -11.01 17.05 18.76
CA VAL A 155 -11.13 16.24 19.97
C VAL A 155 -11.34 14.76 19.63
N VAL A 156 -11.00 13.87 20.56
CA VAL A 156 -11.26 12.43 20.41
C VAL A 156 -12.64 12.07 20.97
N SER A 157 -13.12 12.80 21.96
CA SER A 157 -14.43 12.69 22.59
C SER A 157 -14.84 14.06 23.14
N PHE A 158 -16.14 14.30 23.25
CA PHE A 158 -16.71 15.46 23.94
C PHE A 158 -16.84 15.17 25.45
#